data_AF-A0A838ELP6-F1
#
_entry.id   AF-A0A838ELP6-F1
#
_cell.length_a   1.000
_cell.length_b   1.000
_cell.length_c   1.000
_cell.angle_alpha   90.00
_cell.angle_beta   90.00
_cell.angle_gamma   90.00
#
_symmetry.space_group_name_H-M   'P 1'
#
loop_
_entity.id
_entity.type
_entity.pdbx_description
1 polymer ?
#
loop_
_entity_poly.entity_id
_entity_poly.type
_entity_poly.pdbx_seq_one_letter_code
_entity_poly.pdbx_strand_id
1 'polypeptide(L)'
;MATVHDYVQYRCGHQKWVSFPRIKAERRQKEEWLVAQLCTDCYRQSQRDQRIRQTFRDLEEARIRGLADLRGSEAMITWALRIRAECLAEIDQRFEQRRGMPGVTEEMVRRGMSACIRAMNRQTAASWWIDHLGDLPQTLTLDYLRELTSVPLEGSSQRSENPPASTMR
;
A
#
# COMPACT_ATOMS: atom_id res chain seq x y z
N MET A 1 -17.18 -17.51 -39.48
CA MET A 1 -18.61 -17.31 -39.15
C MET A 1 -18.93 -15.83 -39.30
N ALA A 2 -19.95 -15.47 -40.08
CA ALA A 2 -20.28 -14.06 -40.36
C ALA A 2 -21.08 -13.43 -39.20
N THR A 3 -20.61 -12.29 -38.69
CA THR A 3 -21.29 -11.50 -37.65
C THR A 3 -22.14 -10.39 -38.25
N VAL A 4 -23.14 -9.93 -37.51
CA VAL A 4 -23.89 -8.72 -37.84
C VAL A 4 -23.25 -7.56 -37.10
N HIS A 5 -23.25 -6.36 -37.66
CA HIS A 5 -22.72 -5.19 -36.97
C HIS A 5 -23.81 -4.14 -36.83
N ASP A 6 -23.88 -3.51 -35.67
CA ASP A 6 -24.86 -2.46 -35.39
C ASP A 6 -24.32 -1.43 -34.39
N TYR A 7 -24.96 -0.27 -34.30
CA TYR A 7 -24.65 0.76 -33.31
C TYR A 7 -25.36 0.49 -31.98
N VAL A 8 -24.62 0.63 -30.89
CA VAL A 8 -25.16 0.55 -29.52
C VAL A 8 -24.87 1.83 -28.78
N GLN A 9 -25.89 2.39 -28.12
CA GLN A 9 -25.70 3.47 -27.16
C GLN A 9 -25.39 2.90 -25.77
N TYR A 10 -24.21 3.19 -25.27
CA TYR A 10 -23.75 2.75 -23.95
C TYR A 10 -24.31 3.65 -22.85
N ARG A 11 -24.19 3.22 -21.59
CA ARG A 11 -24.62 4.00 -20.40
C ARG A 11 -24.01 5.40 -20.33
N CYS A 12 -22.82 5.57 -20.91
CA CYS A 12 -22.13 6.86 -20.99
C CYS A 12 -22.67 7.80 -22.09
N GLY A 13 -23.75 7.42 -22.80
CA GLY A 13 -24.36 8.21 -23.88
C GLY A 13 -23.70 8.06 -25.25
N HIS A 14 -22.46 7.57 -25.31
CA HIS A 14 -21.74 7.33 -26.56
C HIS A 14 -22.28 6.14 -27.35
N GLN A 15 -22.36 6.30 -28.66
CA GLN A 15 -22.63 5.21 -29.60
C GLN A 15 -21.33 4.58 -30.10
N LYS A 16 -21.28 3.25 -30.18
CA LYS A 16 -20.17 2.52 -30.81
C LYS A 16 -20.69 1.46 -31.77
N TRP A 17 -19.93 1.25 -32.84
CA TRP A 17 -20.15 0.17 -33.79
C TRP A 17 -19.66 -1.15 -33.19
N VAL A 18 -20.58 -2.12 -33.02
CA VAL A 18 -20.30 -3.38 -32.33
C VAL A 18 -20.70 -4.57 -33.20
N SER A 19 -19.86 -5.60 -33.16
CA SER A 19 -20.14 -6.90 -33.77
C SER A 19 -21.05 -7.74 -32.86
N PHE A 20 -22.12 -8.26 -33.44
CA PHE A 20 -23.15 -9.06 -32.80
C PHE A 20 -23.23 -10.49 -33.35
N PRO A 21 -23.63 -11.46 -32.50
CA PRO A 21 -24.02 -12.78 -32.95
C PRO A 21 -25.20 -12.70 -33.94
N ARG A 22 -25.24 -13.65 -34.89
CA ARG A 22 -26.39 -13.77 -35.79
C ARG A 22 -27.65 -14.27 -35.05
N ILE A 23 -27.48 -15.07 -34.01
CA ILE A 23 -28.57 -15.61 -33.19
C ILE A 23 -29.28 -14.46 -32.48
N LYS A 24 -30.60 -14.33 -32.70
CA LYS A 24 -31.39 -13.19 -32.21
C LYS A 24 -31.42 -13.08 -30.69
N ALA A 25 -31.54 -14.20 -29.98
CA ALA A 25 -31.54 -14.23 -28.52
C ALA A 25 -30.20 -13.75 -27.93
N GLU A 26 -29.09 -14.28 -28.44
CA GLU A 26 -27.73 -13.87 -28.02
C GLU A 26 -27.44 -12.41 -28.37
N ARG A 27 -27.94 -11.93 -29.51
CA ARG A 27 -27.83 -10.51 -29.89
C ARG A 27 -28.50 -9.61 -28.87
N ARG A 28 -29.76 -9.91 -28.53
CA ARG A 28 -30.53 -9.13 -27.54
C ARG A 28 -29.83 -9.13 -26.18
N GLN A 29 -29.38 -10.29 -25.72
CA GLN A 29 -28.66 -10.39 -24.46
C GLN A 29 -27.37 -9.55 -24.45
N LYS A 30 -26.60 -9.60 -25.55
CA LYS A 30 -25.38 -8.80 -25.69
C LYS A 30 -25.69 -7.30 -25.71
N GLU A 31 -26.75 -6.89 -26.41
CA GLU A 31 -27.18 -5.50 -26.48
C GLU A 31 -27.60 -4.97 -25.10
N GLU A 32 -28.44 -5.71 -24.38
CA GLU A 32 -28.88 -5.39 -23.01
C GLU A 32 -27.67 -5.25 -22.06
N TRP A 33 -26.66 -6.13 -22.19
CA TRP A 33 -25.43 -6.00 -21.41
C TRP A 33 -24.64 -4.74 -21.76
N LEU A 34 -24.44 -4.44 -23.05
CA LEU A 34 -23.65 -3.30 -23.52
C LEU A 34 -24.27 -1.95 -23.15
N VAL A 35 -25.59 -1.81 -23.21
CA VAL A 35 -26.31 -0.59 -22.81
C VAL A 35 -26.07 -0.27 -21.32
N ALA A 36 -25.89 -1.28 -20.47
CA ALA A 36 -25.57 -1.10 -19.06
C ALA A 36 -24.09 -0.77 -18.78
N GLN A 37 -23.19 -0.98 -19.76
CA GLN A 37 -21.74 -0.73 -19.59
C GLN A 37 -21.33 0.69 -19.98
N LEU A 38 -20.14 1.09 -19.53
CA LEU A 38 -19.40 2.19 -20.16
C LEU A 38 -18.82 1.71 -21.50
N CYS A 39 -18.73 2.61 -22.48
CA CYS A 39 -17.97 2.30 -23.68
C CYS A 39 -16.48 2.15 -23.34
N THR A 40 -15.73 1.48 -24.21
CA THR A 40 -14.30 1.16 -23.97
C THR A 40 -13.46 2.39 -23.65
N ASP A 41 -13.72 3.53 -24.29
CA ASP A 41 -12.98 4.77 -24.06
C ASP A 41 -13.30 5.37 -22.68
N CYS A 42 -14.57 5.45 -22.32
CA CYS A 42 -15.00 5.92 -21.00
C CYS A 42 -14.52 4.99 -19.88
N TYR A 43 -14.50 3.68 -20.11
CA TYR A 43 -13.95 2.71 -19.16
C TYR A 43 -12.44 2.90 -18.98
N ARG A 44 -11.69 3.09 -20.07
CA ARG A 44 -10.25 3.39 -20.00
C ARG A 44 -9.98 4.71 -19.27
N GLN A 45 -10.81 5.73 -19.52
CA GLN A 45 -10.72 7.00 -18.82
C GLN A 45 -11.01 6.84 -17.33
N SER A 46 -12.09 6.13 -16.94
CA SER A 46 -12.40 5.91 -15.53
C SER A 46 -11.29 5.14 -14.81
N GLN A 47 -10.68 4.16 -15.48
CA GLN A 47 -9.54 3.43 -14.96
C GLN A 47 -8.30 4.32 -14.80
N ARG A 48 -8.06 5.25 -15.73
CA ARG A 48 -6.99 6.25 -15.61
C ARG A 48 -7.24 7.18 -14.43
N ASP A 49 -8.45 7.71 -14.30
CA ASP A 49 -8.82 8.61 -13.21
C ASP A 49 -8.71 7.92 -11.86
N GLN A 50 -9.12 6.65 -11.77
CA GLN A 50 -8.97 5.85 -10.56
C GLN A 50 -7.49 5.66 -10.20
N ARG A 51 -6.63 5.34 -11.17
CA ARG A 51 -5.18 5.22 -10.93
C ARG A 51 -4.59 6.54 -10.43
N ILE A 52 -4.92 7.66 -11.07
CA ILE A 52 -4.46 8.99 -10.64
C ILE A 52 -4.88 9.28 -9.19
N ARG A 53 -6.16 9.06 -8.86
CA ARG A 53 -6.66 9.24 -7.48
C ARG A 53 -5.94 8.33 -6.48
N GLN A 54 -5.66 7.08 -6.86
CA GLN A 54 -4.93 6.16 -6.00
C GLN A 54 -3.51 6.65 -5.76
N THR A 55 -2.79 7.07 -6.81
CA THR A 55 -1.44 7.63 -6.69
C THR A 55 -1.41 8.85 -5.77
N PHE A 56 -2.41 9.75 -5.87
CA PHE A 56 -2.51 10.87 -4.94
C PHE A 56 -2.72 10.43 -3.48
N ARG A 57 -3.52 9.38 -3.25
CA ARG A 57 -3.71 8.83 -1.90
C ARG A 57 -2.42 8.21 -1.36
N ASP A 58 -1.73 7.41 -2.17
CA ASP A 58 -0.48 6.74 -1.77
C ASP A 58 0.61 7.78 -1.46
N LEU A 59 0.69 8.86 -2.26
CA LEU A 59 1.57 10.00 -2.02
C LEU A 59 1.25 10.71 -0.70
N GLU A 60 -0.03 11.01 -0.46
CA GLU A 60 -0.44 11.72 0.75
C GLU A 60 -0.24 10.86 1.99
N GLU A 61 -0.53 9.56 1.92
CA GLU A 61 -0.23 8.63 3.00
C GLU A 61 1.27 8.58 3.28
N ALA A 62 2.11 8.49 2.25
CA ALA A 62 3.56 8.54 2.43
C ALA A 62 3.98 9.83 3.14
N ARG A 63 3.44 10.98 2.72
CA ARG A 63 3.72 12.27 3.35
C ARG A 63 3.32 12.30 4.82
N ILE A 64 2.09 11.88 5.15
CA ILE A 64 1.57 11.84 6.52
C ILE A 64 2.44 10.95 7.42
N ARG A 65 2.95 9.85 6.86
CA ARG A 65 3.82 8.89 7.57
C ARG A 65 5.28 9.35 7.68
N GLY A 66 5.64 10.51 7.12
CA GLY A 66 7.02 11.01 7.13
C GLY A 66 7.97 10.18 6.26
N LEU A 67 7.44 9.60 5.20
CA LEU A 67 8.19 8.78 4.27
C LEU A 67 8.91 9.66 3.22
N ALA A 68 10.19 9.37 2.97
CA ALA A 68 11.02 10.10 2.02
C ALA A 68 10.58 9.89 0.56
N ASP A 69 10.80 10.89 -0.28
CA ASP A 69 10.50 10.82 -1.71
C ASP A 69 11.28 9.71 -2.44
N LEU A 70 10.60 9.05 -3.37
CA LEU A 70 11.21 8.01 -4.20
C LEU A 70 11.89 8.61 -5.44
N ARG A 71 12.98 7.98 -5.86
CA ARG A 71 13.77 8.33 -7.04
C ARG A 71 13.62 7.25 -8.10
N GLY A 72 13.41 7.65 -9.36
CA GLY A 72 13.24 6.74 -10.48
C GLY A 72 12.42 7.37 -11.62
N SER A 73 12.01 6.56 -12.58
CA SER A 73 11.04 7.02 -13.60
C SER A 73 9.66 7.21 -12.99
N GLU A 74 8.82 8.07 -13.58
CA GLU A 74 7.45 8.33 -13.09
C GLU A 74 6.61 7.05 -12.96
N ALA A 75 6.75 6.13 -13.93
CA ALA A 75 6.05 4.85 -13.91
C ALA A 75 6.53 3.96 -12.75
N MET A 76 7.84 3.92 -12.50
CA MET A 76 8.40 3.16 -11.37
C MET A 76 8.03 3.78 -10.03
N ILE A 77 8.07 5.10 -9.91
CA ILE A 77 7.67 5.81 -8.68
C ILE A 77 6.20 5.51 -8.37
N THR A 78 5.33 5.60 -9.37
CA THR A 78 3.90 5.30 -9.20
C THR A 78 3.67 3.87 -8.72
N TRP A 79 4.38 2.90 -9.29
CA TRP A 79 4.25 1.49 -8.86
C TRP A 79 4.84 1.27 -7.46
N ALA A 80 6.03 1.83 -7.19
CA ALA A 80 6.70 1.70 -5.90
C ALA A 80 5.91 2.37 -4.76
N LEU A 81 5.23 3.50 -5.00
CA LEU A 81 4.34 4.12 -4.02
C LEU A 81 3.20 3.19 -3.62
N ARG A 82 2.59 2.52 -4.59
CA ARG A 82 1.54 1.53 -4.31
C ARG A 82 2.06 0.37 -3.47
N ILE A 83 3.22 -0.19 -3.84
CA ILE A 83 3.87 -1.26 -3.07
C ILE A 83 4.12 -0.79 -1.62
N ARG A 84 4.63 0.44 -1.46
CA ARG A 84 4.93 1.03 -0.16
C ARG A 84 3.68 1.22 0.70
N ALA A 85 2.56 1.66 0.10
CA ALA A 85 1.28 1.79 0.78
C ALA A 85 0.72 0.43 1.22
N GLU A 86 0.81 -0.59 0.36
CA GLU A 86 0.43 -1.97 0.71
C GLU A 86 1.29 -2.51 1.88
N CYS A 87 2.59 -2.25 1.89
CA CYS A 87 3.46 -2.60 3.03
C CYS A 87 3.10 -1.87 4.32
N LEU A 88 2.80 -0.57 4.25
CA LEU A 88 2.37 0.19 5.43
C LEU A 88 1.11 -0.39 6.05
N ALA A 89 0.12 -0.70 5.22
CA ALA A 89 -1.13 -1.30 5.68
C ALA A 89 -0.89 -2.64 6.39
N GLU A 90 0.00 -3.48 5.87
CA GLU A 90 0.38 -4.73 6.52
C GLU A 90 1.12 -4.50 7.85
N ILE A 91 2.04 -3.53 7.89
CA ILE A 91 2.75 -3.13 9.11
C ILE A 91 1.75 -2.65 10.17
N ASP A 92 0.81 -1.79 9.82
CA ASP A 92 -0.24 -1.32 10.72
C ASP A 92 -1.05 -2.47 11.28
N GLN A 93 -1.50 -3.38 10.41
CA GLN A 93 -2.28 -4.55 10.84
C GLN A 93 -1.50 -5.41 11.84
N ARG A 94 -0.21 -5.65 11.60
CA ARG A 94 0.65 -6.42 12.51
C ARG A 94 0.84 -5.73 13.86
N PHE A 95 1.01 -4.40 13.86
CA PHE A 95 1.12 -3.65 15.12
C PHE A 95 -0.20 -3.60 15.88
N GLU A 96 -1.33 -3.48 15.19
CA GLU A 96 -2.65 -3.53 15.80
C GLU A 96 -2.92 -4.88 16.48
N GLN A 97 -2.58 -5.98 15.80
CA GLN A 97 -2.65 -7.32 16.39
C GLN A 97 -1.77 -7.47 17.64
N ARG A 98 -0.57 -6.87 17.63
CA ARG A 98 0.37 -6.91 18.76
C ARG A 98 -0.08 -6.06 19.95
N ARG A 99 -0.78 -4.94 19.74
CA ARG A 99 -1.32 -4.09 20.82
C ARG A 99 -2.20 -4.88 21.79
N GLY A 100 -2.91 -5.90 21.32
CA GLY A 100 -3.77 -6.76 22.14
C GLY A 100 -3.04 -7.89 22.89
N MET A 101 -1.72 -8.05 22.71
CA MET A 101 -0.98 -9.16 23.32
C MET A 101 -0.47 -8.82 24.73
N PRO A 102 -0.49 -9.78 25.68
CA PRO A 102 0.08 -9.58 27.01
C PRO A 102 1.56 -9.15 26.97
N GLY A 103 1.90 -8.13 27.75
CA GLY A 103 3.28 -7.64 27.86
C GLY A 103 3.74 -6.69 26.74
N VAL A 104 2.88 -6.38 25.77
CA VAL A 104 3.14 -5.33 24.76
C VAL A 104 2.64 -3.99 25.28
N THR A 105 3.53 -3.01 25.36
CA THR A 105 3.18 -1.63 25.76
C THR A 105 3.00 -0.72 24.54
N GLU A 106 2.25 0.37 24.71
CA GLU A 106 2.09 1.40 23.68
C GLU A 106 3.44 1.94 23.18
N GLU A 107 4.39 2.12 24.10
CA GLU A 107 5.73 2.60 23.78
C GLU A 107 6.50 1.62 22.88
N MET A 108 6.38 0.32 23.13
CA MET A 108 6.99 -0.71 22.28
C MET A 108 6.41 -0.67 20.87
N VAL A 109 5.09 -0.49 20.75
CA VAL A 109 4.41 -0.38 19.45
C VAL A 109 4.85 0.90 18.72
N ARG A 110 4.88 2.04 19.41
CA ARG A 110 5.33 3.33 18.86
C ARG A 110 6.78 3.26 18.37
N ARG A 111 7.68 2.67 19.16
CA ARG A 111 9.09 2.51 18.79
C ARG A 111 9.25 1.55 17.61
N GLY A 112 8.51 0.45 17.60
CA GLY A 112 8.47 -0.50 16.49
C GLY A 112 8.02 0.17 15.18
N MET A 113 6.89 0.87 15.22
CA MET A 113 6.37 1.61 14.07
C MET A 113 7.40 2.61 13.55
N SER A 114 8.02 3.39 14.45
CA SER A 114 9.06 4.36 14.10
C SER A 114 10.28 3.70 13.44
N ALA A 115 10.67 2.51 13.89
CA ALA A 115 11.77 1.75 13.28
C ALA A 115 11.41 1.25 11.88
N CYS A 116 10.16 0.81 11.66
CA CYS A 116 9.68 0.46 10.32
C CYS A 116 9.76 1.64 9.36
N ILE A 117 9.27 2.82 9.76
CA ILE A 117 9.34 4.03 8.92
C ILE A 117 10.79 4.39 8.58
N ARG A 118 11.73 4.31 9.54
CA ARG A 118 13.16 4.55 9.28
C ARG A 118 13.74 3.53 8.30
N ALA A 119 13.43 2.25 8.47
CA ALA A 119 13.86 1.19 7.56
C ALA A 119 13.37 1.45 6.13
N MET A 120 12.08 1.80 5.97
CA MET A 120 11.51 2.15 4.66
C MET A 120 12.18 3.39 4.06
N ASN A 121 12.55 4.39 4.87
CA ASN A 121 13.22 5.60 4.41
C ASN A 121 14.66 5.40 3.95
N ARG A 122 15.31 4.28 4.28
CA ARG A 122 16.60 3.91 3.67
C ARG A 122 16.44 3.55 2.20
N GLN A 123 15.25 3.10 1.80
CA GLN A 123 14.94 2.61 0.47
C GLN A 123 14.24 3.68 -0.37
N THR A 124 15.03 4.65 -0.87
CA THR A 124 14.49 5.75 -1.70
C THR A 124 14.49 5.46 -3.20
N ALA A 125 15.07 4.35 -3.66
CA ALA A 125 15.04 3.98 -5.07
C ALA A 125 13.74 3.22 -5.41
N ALA A 126 12.99 3.69 -6.40
CA ALA A 126 11.75 3.04 -6.82
C ALA A 126 11.99 1.62 -7.37
N SER A 127 13.12 1.38 -8.05
CA SER A 127 13.53 0.04 -8.51
C SER A 127 13.63 -0.94 -7.35
N TRP A 128 14.18 -0.52 -6.21
CA TRP A 128 14.38 -1.40 -5.07
C TRP A 128 13.06 -2.03 -4.60
N TRP A 129 12.01 -1.22 -4.46
CA TRP A 129 10.68 -1.70 -4.07
C TRP A 129 10.09 -2.70 -5.07
N ILE A 130 10.34 -2.47 -6.35
CA ILE A 130 9.87 -3.31 -7.44
C ILE A 130 10.61 -4.65 -7.45
N ASP A 131 11.94 -4.59 -7.38
CA ASP A 131 12.81 -5.76 -7.48
C ASP A 131 12.65 -6.70 -6.27
N HIS A 132 12.33 -6.14 -5.09
CA HIS A 132 12.20 -6.89 -3.85
C HIS A 132 10.76 -7.25 -3.49
N LEU A 133 9.78 -6.98 -4.37
CA LEU A 133 8.34 -7.17 -4.11
C LEU A 133 8.00 -8.56 -3.56
N GLY A 134 8.65 -9.61 -4.06
CA GLY A 134 8.43 -10.99 -3.63
C GLY A 134 8.95 -11.31 -2.21
N ASP A 135 9.96 -10.58 -1.75
CA ASP A 135 10.70 -10.84 -0.50
C ASP A 135 10.66 -9.65 0.47
N LEU A 136 9.70 -8.74 0.31
CA LEU A 136 9.51 -7.55 1.16
C LEU A 136 9.42 -7.89 2.66
N PRO A 137 8.70 -8.95 3.09
CA PRO A 137 8.64 -9.29 4.51
C PRO A 137 10.01 -9.59 5.12
N GLN A 138 10.88 -10.30 4.40
CA GLN A 138 12.20 -10.70 4.90
C GLN A 138 13.19 -9.53 4.86
N THR A 139 13.21 -8.78 3.76
CA THR A 139 14.13 -7.65 3.55
C THR A 139 13.87 -6.50 4.52
N LEU A 140 12.61 -6.09 4.68
CA LEU A 140 12.24 -5.04 5.64
C LEU A 140 12.43 -5.50 7.09
N THR A 141 12.30 -6.79 7.39
CA THR A 141 12.55 -7.31 8.74
C THR A 141 14.01 -7.13 9.16
N LEU A 142 14.98 -7.38 8.25
CA LEU A 142 16.39 -7.19 8.57
C LEU A 142 16.75 -5.71 8.84
N ASP A 143 16.24 -4.80 8.00
CA ASP A 143 16.43 -3.36 8.21
C ASP A 143 15.71 -2.87 9.47
N TYR A 144 14.52 -3.40 9.76
CA TYR A 144 13.77 -3.14 11.00
C TYR A 144 14.54 -3.59 12.25
N LEU A 145 15.08 -4.81 12.26
CA LEU A 145 15.85 -5.34 13.40
C LEU A 145 17.12 -4.52 13.65
N ARG A 146 17.80 -4.10 12.57
CA ARG A 146 18.93 -3.17 12.65
C ARG A 146 18.52 -1.83 13.28
N GLU A 147 17.41 -1.26 12.87
CA GLU A 147 16.89 0.01 13.39
C GLU A 147 16.40 -0.07 14.85
N LEU A 148 15.84 -1.21 15.26
CA LEU A 148 15.44 -1.42 16.65
C LEU A 148 16.63 -1.53 17.59
N THR A 149 17.69 -2.20 17.15
CA THR A 149 18.89 -2.44 17.96
C THR A 149 19.83 -1.23 18.01
N SER A 150 19.77 -0.34 17.02
CA SER A 150 20.58 0.89 16.99
C SER A 150 20.03 2.04 17.83
N VAL A 151 18.78 1.98 18.30
CA VAL A 151 18.20 3.01 19.19
C VAL A 151 18.41 2.60 20.64
N PRO A 152 19.18 3.36 21.46
CA PRO A 152 19.37 3.06 22.87
C PRO A 152 18.03 2.97 23.60
N LEU A 153 17.89 1.98 24.49
CA LEU A 153 16.80 1.93 25.46
C LEU A 153 17.04 3.03 26.50
N GLU A 154 16.56 4.24 26.26
CA GLU A 154 16.47 5.24 27.33
C GLU A 154 15.45 4.73 28.36
N GLY A 155 15.93 4.17 29.47
CA GLY A 155 15.05 3.66 30.53
C GLY A 155 15.62 2.62 31.48
N SER A 156 16.84 2.12 31.32
CA SER A 156 17.45 1.21 32.31
C SER A 156 18.49 1.90 33.20
N SER A 157 18.12 3.02 33.82
CA SER A 157 18.85 3.50 35.01
C SER A 157 18.34 2.74 36.22
N GLN A 158 18.99 1.62 36.52
CA GLN A 158 18.91 1.00 37.84
C GLN A 158 19.49 1.98 38.88
N ARG A 159 18.63 2.76 39.54
CA ARG A 159 18.95 3.28 40.88
C ARG A 159 18.63 2.18 41.89
N SER A 160 19.58 1.28 42.09
CA SER A 160 19.70 0.55 43.35
C SER A 160 20.34 1.51 44.35
N GLU A 161 19.50 2.30 45.02
CA GLU A 161 19.91 2.95 46.26
C GLU A 161 20.06 1.85 47.32
N ASN A 162 21.28 1.37 47.52
CA ASN A 162 21.61 0.64 48.73
C ASN A 162 21.57 1.64 49.90
N PRO A 163 20.79 1.40 50.97
CA PRO A 163 20.86 2.22 52.17
C PRO A 163 22.23 1.99 52.85
N PRO A 164 22.86 3.03 53.43
CA PRO A 164 24.14 2.88 54.10
C PRO A 164 23.97 2.02 55.36
N ALA A 165 24.71 0.91 55.42
CA ALA A 165 24.91 0.15 56.65
C ALA A 165 25.88 0.93 57.56
N SER A 166 25.37 1.46 58.67
CA SER A 166 26.12 1.98 59.83
C SER A 166 25.07 2.16 60.94
N THR A 167 25.22 1.73 62.20
CA THR A 167 26.40 1.35 62.98
C THR A 167 25.88 0.63 64.24
N MET A 168 26.43 -0.52 64.61
CA MET A 168 26.34 -1.04 65.99
C MET A 168 27.77 -1.29 66.48
N ARG A 169 28.22 -0.44 67.39
CA ARG A 169 29.30 -0.68 68.34
C ARG A 169 28.99 0.06 69.62
#